data_AF-A0A1K1P6G7-F1
#
_entry.id   AF-A0A1K1P6G7-F1
#
_cell.length_a   1.000
_cell.length_b   1.000
_cell.length_c   1.000
_cell.angle_alpha   90.00
_cell.angle_beta   90.00
_cell.angle_gamma   90.00
#
_symmetry.space_group_name_H-M   'P 1'
#
loop_
_entity.id
_entity.type
_entity.pdbx_description
1 polymer ?
#
loop_
_entity_poly.entity_id
_entity_poly.type
_entity_poly.pdbx_seq_one_letter_code
_entity_poly.pdbx_strand_id
1 'polypeptide(L)'
;MSVFYIRDVEQNEEQIAKLTMAELFEINIHKMRKSFFKYFPNTTKRINKVTRNFSLEALENNTVFLSAPSSFDDPYDCNLFIDANEFALQRIRYYAELCGVDVKPEWSYEEVSMRLAEKIYTHGMSGKPLDEFYKHRQDCEMIRLHHEAFFLRLQLELSSPETNGESYSVAFNKAIKEEYDEIQHTANRFRVACFAETPYSMLMWSHYANYHQGFCVEYETPDYSSDNAEIYHNLFPVIYTDNRTDLTSLSLNWRSNGNLSNEELWNFYKYGLLSKSLDWKYQQEWRLISCDNLITDDTYNCQFFKIKKVYLGNRMSAKDRKKIIKICKRKGIPYVGVIISPNKFEMKDCSILCENCLRIKQCNKRKRSNK
;
A
#
# COMPACT_ATOMS: atom_id res chain seq x y z
N MET A 1 20.09 0.26 -18.46
CA MET A 1 18.82 0.97 -18.71
C MET A 1 17.77 0.27 -17.88
N SER A 2 17.02 1.03 -17.09
CA SER A 2 15.94 0.50 -16.28
C SER A 2 14.81 -0.01 -17.18
N VAL A 3 14.31 -1.22 -16.92
CA VAL A 3 13.23 -1.83 -17.69
C VAL A 3 11.99 -1.87 -16.80
N PHE A 4 10.87 -1.40 -17.34
CA PHE A 4 9.59 -1.39 -16.66
C PHE A 4 8.59 -2.24 -17.45
N TYR A 5 7.63 -2.85 -16.76
CA TYR A 5 6.53 -3.56 -17.40
C TYR A 5 5.20 -3.12 -16.83
N ILE A 6 4.31 -2.69 -17.71
CA ILE A 6 2.89 -2.51 -17.40
C ILE A 6 2.18 -3.70 -18.04
N ARG A 7 1.67 -4.60 -17.20
CA ARG A 7 1.20 -5.92 -17.64
C ARG A 7 2.36 -6.68 -18.33
N ASP A 8 2.17 -7.10 -19.58
CA ASP A 8 3.18 -7.82 -20.36
C ASP A 8 3.92 -6.91 -21.36
N VAL A 9 3.69 -5.59 -21.32
CA VAL A 9 4.28 -4.63 -22.25
C VAL A 9 5.47 -3.95 -21.60
N GLU A 10 6.64 -4.09 -22.22
CA GLU A 10 7.86 -3.39 -21.82
C GLU A 10 7.75 -1.88 -22.06
N GLN A 11 8.22 -1.10 -21.11
CA GLN A 11 8.31 0.36 -21.15
C GLN A 11 9.73 0.78 -20.80
N ASN A 12 10.21 1.82 -21.47
CA ASN A 12 11.44 2.49 -21.10
C ASN A 12 11.18 3.57 -20.03
N GLU A 13 12.27 4.08 -19.45
CA GLU A 13 12.22 5.07 -18.39
C GLU A 13 11.54 6.39 -18.80
N GLU A 14 11.76 6.86 -20.03
CA GLU A 14 11.12 8.09 -20.54
C GLU A 14 9.60 7.93 -20.68
N GLN A 15 9.14 6.76 -21.12
CA GLN A 15 7.72 6.41 -21.21
C GLN A 15 7.07 6.38 -19.83
N ILE A 16 7.72 5.77 -18.84
CA ILE A 16 7.22 5.75 -17.45
C ILE A 16 7.25 7.14 -16.81
N ALA A 17 8.28 7.95 -17.08
CA ALA A 17 8.38 9.31 -16.57
C ALA A 17 7.21 10.16 -17.07
N LYS A 18 6.91 10.10 -18.37
CA LYS A 18 5.81 10.84 -19.01
C LYS A 18 4.42 10.27 -18.72
N LEU A 19 4.33 9.00 -18.32
CA LEU A 19 3.05 8.36 -18.01
C LEU A 19 2.30 9.16 -16.95
N THR A 20 1.18 9.74 -17.35
CA THR A 20 0.26 10.50 -16.51
C THR A 20 -0.86 9.61 -15.96
N MET A 21 -1.51 10.07 -14.88
CA MET A 21 -2.69 9.40 -14.34
C MET A 21 -3.82 9.30 -15.38
N ALA A 22 -4.00 10.35 -16.19
CA ALA A 22 -5.02 10.39 -17.24
C ALA A 22 -4.75 9.35 -18.34
N GLU A 23 -3.50 9.22 -18.81
CA GLU A 23 -3.15 8.20 -19.81
C GLU A 23 -3.36 6.79 -19.27
N LEU A 24 -2.97 6.53 -18.02
CA LEU A 24 -3.21 5.23 -17.40
C LEU A 24 -4.71 4.96 -17.23
N PHE A 25 -5.49 5.98 -16.91
CA PHE A 25 -6.93 5.90 -16.81
C PHE A 25 -7.61 5.62 -18.18
N GLU A 26 -7.20 6.30 -19.24
CA GLU A 26 -7.68 6.04 -20.61
C GLU A 26 -7.35 4.62 -21.07
N ILE A 27 -6.13 4.15 -20.77
CA ILE A 27 -5.75 2.75 -20.96
C ILE A 27 -6.68 1.84 -20.17
N ASN A 28 -7.02 2.19 -18.93
CA ASN A 28 -7.91 1.39 -18.08
C ASN A 28 -9.33 1.33 -18.62
N ILE A 29 -9.99 2.44 -18.98
CA ILE A 29 -11.36 2.40 -19.54
C ILE A 29 -11.42 1.48 -20.77
N HIS A 30 -10.46 1.64 -21.70
CA HIS A 30 -10.53 0.96 -22.99
C HIS A 30 -9.95 -0.46 -22.98
N LYS A 31 -9.05 -0.76 -22.04
CA LYS A 31 -8.33 -2.05 -21.97
C LYS A 31 -8.47 -2.75 -20.60
N MET A 32 -9.49 -2.40 -19.81
CA MET A 32 -9.82 -3.07 -18.55
C MET A 32 -10.04 -4.56 -18.80
N ARG A 33 -9.56 -5.39 -17.87
CA ARG A 33 -9.85 -6.83 -17.93
C ARG A 33 -11.33 -7.06 -17.66
N LYS A 34 -11.94 -7.97 -18.41
CA LYS A 34 -13.36 -8.37 -18.22
C LYS A 34 -13.59 -9.12 -16.90
N SER A 35 -12.53 -9.60 -16.25
CA SER A 35 -12.64 -10.22 -14.94
C SER A 35 -11.38 -10.01 -14.11
N PHE A 36 -11.58 -9.87 -12.79
CA PHE A 36 -10.53 -9.75 -11.78
C PHE A 36 -10.66 -10.86 -10.74
N PHE A 37 -9.52 -11.33 -10.23
CA PHE A 37 -9.46 -12.49 -9.35
C PHE A 37 -8.84 -12.13 -8.01
N LYS A 38 -9.56 -12.35 -6.91
CA LYS A 38 -9.03 -12.15 -5.56
C LYS A 38 -8.95 -13.47 -4.80
N TYR A 39 -7.77 -13.77 -4.30
CA TYR A 39 -7.48 -14.95 -3.51
C TYR A 39 -7.73 -14.69 -2.03
N PHE A 40 -8.40 -15.63 -1.37
CA PHE A 40 -8.81 -15.51 0.02
C PHE A 40 -8.30 -16.71 0.83
N PRO A 41 -7.62 -16.49 1.97
CA PRO A 41 -7.05 -17.57 2.77
C PRO A 41 -8.11 -18.38 3.53
N ASN A 42 -9.31 -17.83 3.74
CA ASN A 42 -10.40 -18.45 4.50
C ASN A 42 -10.00 -18.86 5.92
N THR A 43 -9.25 -17.99 6.59
CA THR A 43 -8.77 -18.16 7.96
C THR A 43 -9.58 -17.31 8.93
N THR A 44 -9.75 -17.80 10.16
CA THR A 44 -10.35 -17.02 11.24
C THR A 44 -9.28 -16.21 11.97
N LYS A 45 -9.56 -14.94 12.26
CA LYS A 45 -8.74 -14.07 13.12
C LYS A 45 -9.52 -13.74 14.38
N ARG A 46 -8.83 -13.69 15.54
CA ARG A 46 -9.42 -13.26 16.81
C ARG A 46 -9.06 -11.80 17.06
N ILE A 47 -10.04 -10.92 17.08
CA ILE A 47 -9.87 -9.47 17.28
C ILE A 47 -10.84 -9.06 18.37
N ASN A 48 -10.35 -8.36 19.41
CA ASN A 48 -11.16 -7.87 20.53
C ASN A 48 -12.06 -8.96 21.13
N LYS A 49 -11.50 -10.17 21.33
CA LYS A 49 -12.17 -11.39 21.82
C LYS A 49 -13.24 -11.98 20.88
N VAL A 50 -13.54 -11.36 19.74
CA VAL A 50 -14.46 -11.88 18.70
C VAL A 50 -13.67 -12.63 17.64
N THR A 51 -14.17 -13.79 17.22
CA THR A 51 -13.57 -14.55 16.11
C THR A 51 -14.30 -14.22 14.82
N ARG A 52 -13.58 -13.68 13.84
CA ARG A 52 -14.11 -13.26 12.53
C ARG A 52 -13.43 -14.01 11.40
N ASN A 53 -14.14 -14.16 10.28
CA ASN A 53 -13.56 -14.68 9.04
C ASN A 53 -13.84 -13.69 7.92
N PHE A 54 -12.90 -12.76 7.74
CA PHE A 54 -13.00 -11.69 6.75
C PHE A 54 -13.17 -12.19 5.32
N SER A 55 -12.61 -13.36 4.99
CA SER A 55 -12.83 -13.95 3.66
C SER A 55 -14.30 -14.29 3.44
N LEU A 56 -14.95 -14.91 4.42
CA LEU A 56 -16.37 -15.25 4.31
C LEU A 56 -17.25 -14.00 4.35
N GLU A 57 -16.89 -13.00 5.16
CA GLU A 57 -17.59 -11.72 5.21
C GLU A 57 -17.53 -10.99 3.86
N ALA A 58 -16.36 -10.94 3.21
CA ALA A 58 -16.18 -10.38 1.87
C ALA A 58 -17.08 -11.08 0.83
N LEU A 59 -17.10 -12.42 0.84
CA LEU A 59 -17.97 -13.21 -0.04
C LEU A 59 -19.46 -12.99 0.25
N GLU A 60 -19.83 -12.92 1.53
CA GLU A 60 -21.21 -12.72 1.98
C GLU A 60 -21.73 -11.33 1.63
N ASN A 61 -20.88 -10.30 1.71
CA ASN A 61 -21.30 -8.91 1.57
C ASN A 61 -20.97 -8.30 0.20
N ASN A 62 -20.32 -9.06 -0.70
CA ASN A 62 -19.79 -8.55 -1.97
C ASN A 62 -18.82 -7.37 -1.79
N THR A 63 -17.99 -7.43 -0.74
CA THR A 63 -17.04 -6.37 -0.41
C THR A 63 -15.60 -6.81 -0.64
N VAL A 64 -14.73 -5.82 -0.80
CA VAL A 64 -13.28 -6.00 -0.82
C VAL A 64 -12.69 -5.14 0.31
N PHE A 65 -11.91 -5.78 1.19
CA PHE A 65 -11.14 -5.08 2.21
C PHE A 65 -9.85 -4.53 1.61
N LEU A 66 -9.56 -3.26 1.88
CA LEU A 66 -8.34 -2.59 1.46
C LEU A 66 -7.39 -2.46 2.67
N SER A 67 -6.20 -3.05 2.54
CA SER A 67 -5.18 -3.12 3.58
C SER A 67 -4.25 -1.90 3.55
N ALA A 68 -3.66 -1.52 4.69
CA ALA A 68 -2.52 -0.60 4.66
C ALA A 68 -1.31 -1.26 3.97
N PRO A 69 -0.50 -0.50 3.21
CA PRO A 69 0.81 -0.93 2.72
C PRO A 69 1.69 -1.62 3.77
N SER A 70 1.79 -1.06 4.99
CA SER A 70 2.58 -1.67 6.09
C SER A 70 2.13 -3.07 6.54
N SER A 71 0.98 -3.55 6.08
CA SER A 71 0.47 -4.89 6.37
C SER A 71 0.73 -5.92 5.26
N PHE A 72 1.43 -5.52 4.19
CA PHE A 72 1.80 -6.41 3.10
C PHE A 72 2.87 -7.41 3.54
N ASP A 73 2.94 -8.55 2.85
CA ASP A 73 3.85 -9.65 3.16
C ASP A 73 5.28 -9.43 2.67
N ASP A 74 5.48 -8.50 1.72
CA ASP A 74 6.78 -8.14 1.16
C ASP A 74 7.23 -6.74 1.65
N PRO A 75 8.36 -6.62 2.37
CA PRO A 75 8.89 -5.33 2.82
C PRO A 75 9.43 -4.43 1.69
N TYR A 76 9.62 -4.97 0.48
CA TYR A 76 9.99 -4.19 -0.71
C TYR A 76 8.77 -3.62 -1.45
N ASP A 77 7.55 -4.08 -1.12
CA ASP A 77 6.31 -3.63 -1.75
C ASP A 77 5.79 -2.34 -1.08
N CYS A 78 5.21 -1.46 -1.90
CA CYS A 78 4.68 -0.16 -1.50
C CYS A 78 5.63 0.73 -0.66
N ASN A 79 6.95 0.62 -0.90
CA ASN A 79 7.98 1.29 -0.12
C ASN A 79 8.56 2.49 -0.89
N LEU A 80 8.48 3.69 -0.31
CA LEU A 80 9.03 4.92 -0.89
C LEU A 80 10.54 4.93 -0.73
N PHE A 81 11.27 4.99 -1.84
CA PHE A 81 12.71 5.20 -1.76
C PHE A 81 12.99 6.69 -1.54
N ILE A 82 13.54 7.00 -0.37
CA ILE A 82 14.01 8.32 0.02
C ILE A 82 15.42 8.11 0.56
N ASP A 83 16.41 8.80 0.00
CA ASP A 83 17.76 8.78 0.52
C ASP A 83 17.77 9.52 1.86
N ALA A 84 17.97 8.77 2.94
CA ALA A 84 17.91 9.32 4.30
C ALA A 84 19.03 10.35 4.57
N ASN A 85 20.21 10.20 3.96
CA ASN A 85 21.32 11.11 4.17
C ASN A 85 21.09 12.42 3.41
N GLU A 86 20.67 12.33 2.15
CA GLU A 86 20.31 13.50 1.36
C GLU A 86 19.11 14.23 1.97
N PHE A 87 18.08 13.49 2.38
CA PHE A 87 16.95 14.04 3.10
C PHE A 87 17.41 14.82 4.34
N ALA A 88 18.23 14.19 5.20
CA ALA A 88 18.70 14.83 6.42
C ALA A 88 19.54 16.09 6.16
N LEU A 89 20.42 16.04 5.15
CA LEU A 89 21.24 17.18 4.72
C LEU A 89 20.36 18.34 4.24
N GLN A 90 19.37 18.07 3.40
CA GLN A 90 18.50 19.13 2.87
C GLN A 90 17.59 19.71 3.96
N ARG A 91 17.09 18.88 4.89
CA ARG A 91 16.30 19.37 6.04
C ARG A 91 17.12 20.24 6.98
N ILE A 92 18.35 19.83 7.35
CA ILE A 92 19.16 20.66 8.25
C ILE A 92 19.56 21.99 7.59
N ARG A 93 19.83 21.99 6.29
CA ARG A 93 20.08 23.22 5.51
C ARG A 93 18.88 24.15 5.53
N TYR A 94 17.69 23.60 5.28
CA TYR A 94 16.44 24.35 5.35
C TYR A 94 16.24 25.02 6.71
N TYR A 95 16.42 24.27 7.82
CA TYR A 95 16.30 24.83 9.16
C TYR A 95 17.41 25.84 9.51
N ALA A 96 18.62 25.65 8.98
CA ALA A 96 19.70 26.61 9.15
C ALA A 96 19.39 27.94 8.46
N GLU A 97 18.93 27.89 7.21
CA GLU A 97 18.47 29.07 6.46
C GLU A 97 17.27 29.73 7.15
N LEU A 98 16.31 28.94 7.66
CA LEU A 98 15.18 29.44 8.45
C LEU A 98 15.63 30.23 9.67
N CYS A 99 16.70 29.79 10.34
CA CYS A 99 17.30 30.48 11.48
C CYS A 99 18.22 31.65 11.08
N GLY A 100 18.38 31.94 9.78
CA GLY A 100 19.23 33.02 9.27
C GLY A 100 20.72 32.69 9.23
N VAL A 101 21.07 31.41 9.04
CA VAL A 101 22.44 30.97 8.71
C VAL A 101 22.64 31.07 7.19
N ASP A 102 23.75 31.67 6.76
CA ASP A 102 24.16 31.73 5.35
C ASP A 102 24.86 30.42 4.95
N VAL A 103 24.04 29.42 4.63
CA VAL A 103 24.48 28.05 4.30
C VAL A 103 25.27 28.00 2.99
N LYS A 104 26.41 27.31 3.00
CA LYS A 104 27.22 27.09 1.79
C LYS A 104 26.98 25.72 1.16
N PRO A 105 26.93 25.61 -0.19
CA PRO A 105 26.65 24.34 -0.88
C PRO A 105 27.63 23.21 -0.56
N GLU A 106 28.89 23.54 -0.25
CA GLU A 106 29.97 22.61 0.09
C GLU A 106 29.94 22.11 1.53
N TRP A 107 29.10 22.69 2.40
CA TRP A 107 29.04 22.29 3.81
C TRP A 107 28.41 20.90 3.98
N SER A 108 29.07 20.07 4.77
CA SER A 108 28.56 18.76 5.19
C SER A 108 27.41 18.91 6.19
N TYR A 109 26.72 17.81 6.48
CA TYR A 109 25.67 17.78 7.50
C TYR A 109 26.19 18.28 8.86
N GLU A 110 27.40 17.88 9.24
CA GLU A 110 28.04 18.25 10.50
C GLU A 110 28.32 19.74 10.59
N GLU A 111 28.86 20.35 9.52
CA GLU A 111 29.15 21.79 9.47
C GLU A 111 27.85 22.59 9.58
N VAL A 112 26.83 22.25 8.81
CA VAL A 112 25.52 22.94 8.87
C VAL A 112 24.91 22.80 10.27
N SER A 113 24.95 21.60 10.84
CA SER A 113 24.44 21.31 12.18
C SER A 113 25.14 22.15 13.25
N MET A 114 26.47 22.28 13.17
CA MET A 114 27.25 23.08 14.10
C MET A 114 26.87 24.57 14.02
N ARG A 115 26.78 25.14 12.81
CA ARG A 115 26.38 26.55 12.62
C ARG A 115 24.95 26.82 13.10
N LEU A 116 24.04 25.89 12.83
CA LEU A 116 22.67 25.99 13.32
C LEU A 116 22.61 25.91 14.85
N ALA A 117 23.37 25.01 15.47
CA ALA A 117 23.48 24.90 16.92
C ALA A 117 23.97 26.21 17.55
N GLU A 118 25.05 26.80 17.02
CA GLU A 118 25.58 28.09 17.47
C GLU A 118 24.52 29.20 17.42
N LYS A 119 23.75 29.24 16.32
CA LYS A 119 22.69 30.23 16.11
C LYS A 119 21.56 30.06 17.11
N ILE A 120 21.07 28.84 17.32
CA ILE A 120 20.01 28.52 18.26
C ILE A 120 20.45 28.79 19.70
N TYR A 121 21.67 28.39 20.05
CA TYR A 121 22.25 28.62 21.38
C TYR A 121 22.34 30.13 21.67
N THR A 122 22.90 30.91 20.76
CA THR A 122 23.03 32.37 20.92
C THR A 122 21.68 33.05 21.05
N HIS A 123 20.68 32.61 20.26
CA HIS A 123 19.30 33.11 20.36
C HIS A 123 18.68 32.78 21.71
N GLY A 124 18.80 31.54 22.19
CA GLY A 124 18.33 31.13 23.51
C GLY A 124 18.98 31.90 24.66
N MET A 125 20.30 32.15 24.57
CA MET A 125 21.03 32.96 25.56
C MET A 125 20.55 34.42 25.63
N SER A 126 19.92 34.94 24.57
CA SER A 126 19.31 36.27 24.57
C SER A 126 17.93 36.32 25.24
N GLY A 127 17.44 35.20 25.79
CA GLY A 127 16.14 35.08 26.45
C GLY A 127 14.96 35.04 25.47
N LYS A 128 15.23 34.93 24.17
CA LYS A 128 14.22 34.90 23.13
C LYS A 128 13.68 33.47 22.92
N PRO A 129 12.36 33.30 22.72
CA PRO A 129 11.80 31.98 22.45
C PRO A 129 12.18 31.50 21.03
N LEU A 130 12.25 30.17 20.86
CA LEU A 130 12.59 29.57 19.55
C LEU A 130 11.50 29.80 18.48
N ASP A 131 10.26 30.07 18.89
CA ASP A 131 9.17 30.34 17.94
C ASP A 131 9.39 31.63 17.13
N GLU A 132 10.20 32.57 17.62
CA GLU A 132 10.56 33.81 16.91
C GLU A 132 11.21 33.53 15.54
N PHE A 133 11.88 32.38 15.34
CA PHE A 133 12.50 32.01 14.06
C PHE A 133 11.49 31.81 12.92
N TYR A 134 10.25 31.41 13.21
CA TYR A 134 9.26 31.10 12.18
C TYR A 134 7.93 31.84 12.35
N LYS A 135 7.59 32.31 13.55
CA LYS A 135 6.29 32.92 13.88
C LYS A 135 5.94 34.17 13.07
N HIS A 136 6.94 34.90 12.59
CA HIS A 136 6.74 36.13 11.82
C HIS A 136 6.75 35.92 10.31
N ARG A 137 6.94 34.69 9.82
CA ARG A 137 6.88 34.39 8.39
C ARG A 137 5.42 34.33 7.93
N GLN A 138 5.16 34.84 6.73
CA GLN A 138 3.87 34.70 6.05
C GLN A 138 3.77 33.34 5.36
N ASP A 139 3.96 32.26 6.13
CA ASP A 139 3.87 30.90 5.61
C ASP A 139 2.44 30.37 5.76
N CYS A 140 2.07 29.36 4.96
CA CYS A 140 0.78 28.70 5.13
C CYS A 140 0.74 27.91 6.45
N GLU A 141 -0.46 27.61 6.95
CA GLU A 141 -0.65 26.95 8.24
C GLU A 141 0.12 25.63 8.34
N MET A 142 0.14 24.83 7.28
CA MET A 142 0.87 23.55 7.24
C MET A 142 2.38 23.72 7.42
N ILE A 143 3.00 24.69 6.72
CA ILE A 143 4.43 24.97 6.86
C ILE A 143 4.75 25.43 8.28
N ARG A 144 3.91 26.32 8.83
CA ARG A 144 4.05 26.81 10.21
C ARG A 144 4.00 25.65 11.22
N LEU A 145 3.07 24.71 11.04
CA LEU A 145 2.95 23.52 11.87
C LEU A 145 4.16 22.59 11.74
N HIS A 146 4.73 22.43 10.53
CA HIS A 146 5.97 21.68 10.34
C HIS A 146 7.16 22.31 11.08
N HIS A 147 7.29 23.64 11.06
CA HIS A 147 8.32 24.34 11.85
C HIS A 147 8.11 24.14 13.34
N GLU A 148 6.87 24.36 13.81
CA GLU A 148 6.50 24.19 15.21
C GLU A 148 6.81 22.77 15.70
N ALA A 149 6.44 21.74 14.93
CA ALA A 149 6.74 20.35 15.24
C ALA A 149 8.24 20.09 15.39
N PHE A 150 9.06 20.59 14.45
CA PHE A 150 10.51 20.44 14.50
C PHE A 150 11.12 21.10 15.74
N PHE A 151 10.80 22.38 16.00
CA PHE A 151 11.38 23.11 17.13
C PHE A 151 10.91 22.55 18.48
N LEU A 152 9.65 22.11 18.60
CA LEU A 152 9.16 21.42 19.80
C LEU A 152 9.91 20.11 20.00
N ARG A 153 10.13 19.33 18.94
CA ARG A 153 10.89 18.07 19.05
C ARG A 153 12.34 18.32 19.42
N LEU A 154 12.97 19.34 18.84
CA LEU A 154 14.31 19.76 19.21
C LEU A 154 14.40 20.10 20.72
N GLN A 155 13.45 20.88 21.24
CA GLN A 155 13.39 21.21 22.67
C GLN A 155 13.23 19.98 23.56
N LEU A 156 12.36 19.03 23.16
CA LEU A 156 12.16 17.77 23.88
C LEU A 156 13.46 16.94 23.93
N GLU A 157 14.16 16.81 22.80
CA GLU A 157 15.40 16.01 22.72
C GLU A 157 16.57 16.68 23.48
N LEU A 158 16.68 18.01 23.45
CA LEU A 158 17.65 18.77 24.26
C LEU A 158 17.32 18.69 25.76
N SER A 159 16.05 18.54 26.13
CA SER A 159 15.65 18.34 27.53
C SER A 159 15.79 16.88 27.99
N SER A 160 16.18 15.97 27.10
CA SER A 160 16.18 14.54 27.40
C SER A 160 17.43 14.12 28.21
N PRO A 161 17.31 13.14 29.13
CA PRO A 161 18.43 12.67 29.94
C PRO A 161 19.57 12.03 29.11
N GLU A 162 19.29 11.57 27.89
CA GLU A 162 20.27 10.91 27.02
C GLU A 162 21.25 11.88 26.36
N THR A 163 20.86 13.14 26.18
CA THR A 163 21.68 14.16 25.48
C THR A 163 22.47 15.03 26.45
N ASN A 164 22.27 14.88 27.77
CA ASN A 164 22.81 15.75 28.83
C ASN A 164 22.63 17.26 28.55
N GLY A 165 21.67 17.65 27.69
CA GLY A 165 21.42 19.06 27.37
C GLY A 165 22.36 19.72 26.36
N GLU A 166 23.40 19.05 25.86
CA GLU A 166 24.47 19.72 25.08
C GLU A 166 24.69 19.15 23.68
N SER A 167 24.10 18.00 23.34
CA SER A 167 24.30 17.40 22.00
C SER A 167 23.22 17.83 21.00
N TYR A 168 23.34 19.05 20.48
CA TYR A 168 22.50 19.53 19.37
C TYR A 168 22.51 18.58 18.17
N SER A 169 23.66 17.97 17.85
CA SER A 169 23.76 17.00 16.75
C SER A 169 22.83 15.79 16.95
N VAL A 170 22.77 15.23 18.17
CA VAL A 170 21.85 14.11 18.45
C VAL A 170 20.39 14.57 18.38
N ALA A 171 20.10 15.77 18.90
CA ALA A 171 18.75 16.31 18.89
C ALA A 171 18.24 16.60 17.46
N PHE A 172 19.07 17.18 16.59
CA PHE A 172 18.75 17.39 15.18
C PHE A 172 18.53 16.05 14.45
N ASN A 173 19.42 15.08 14.64
CA ASN A 173 19.28 13.76 14.03
C ASN A 173 17.96 13.09 14.41
N LYS A 174 17.56 13.14 15.69
CA LYS A 174 16.28 12.57 16.15
C LYS A 174 15.07 13.33 15.60
N ALA A 175 15.11 14.67 15.59
CA ALA A 175 14.01 15.48 15.05
C ALA A 175 13.79 15.26 13.54
N ILE A 176 14.89 15.26 12.77
CA ILE A 176 14.85 15.01 11.31
C ILE A 176 14.44 13.56 11.00
N LYS A 177 14.87 12.59 11.82
CA LYS A 177 14.46 11.20 11.66
C LYS A 177 12.95 11.04 11.85
N GLU A 178 12.35 11.72 12.82
CA GLU A 178 10.89 11.71 13.00
C GLU A 178 10.19 12.27 11.75
N GLU A 179 10.70 13.36 11.16
CA GLU A 179 10.15 13.89 9.90
C GLU A 179 10.22 12.88 8.74
N TYR A 180 11.35 12.16 8.63
CA TYR A 180 11.54 11.11 7.63
C TYR A 180 10.55 9.96 7.85
N ASP A 181 10.43 9.50 9.10
CA ASP A 181 9.53 8.42 9.47
C ASP A 181 8.07 8.81 9.18
N GLU A 182 7.63 10.02 9.49
CA GLU A 182 6.28 10.53 9.16
C GLU A 182 5.97 10.46 7.65
N ILE A 183 6.94 10.77 6.79
CA ILE A 183 6.78 10.66 5.33
C ILE A 183 6.58 9.20 4.92
N GLN A 184 7.40 8.29 5.46
CA GLN A 184 7.25 6.85 5.22
C GLN A 184 5.88 6.34 5.70
N HIS A 185 5.39 6.86 6.84
CA HIS A 185 4.07 6.51 7.35
C HIS A 185 2.91 7.11 6.54
N THR A 186 3.13 8.15 5.74
CA THR A 186 2.09 8.76 4.90
C THR A 186 1.55 7.77 3.87
N ALA A 187 2.37 6.80 3.40
CA ALA A 187 1.91 5.69 2.58
C ALA A 187 0.79 4.87 3.25
N ASN A 188 0.76 4.79 4.59
CA ASN A 188 -0.28 4.05 5.32
C ASN A 188 -1.64 4.74 5.37
N ARG A 189 -1.73 6.00 4.95
CA ARG A 189 -3.02 6.65 4.68
C ARG A 189 -3.71 6.01 3.49
N PHE A 190 -2.95 5.46 2.55
CA PHE A 190 -3.51 4.70 1.46
C PHE A 190 -3.91 3.30 1.92
N ARG A 191 -5.00 2.81 1.33
CA ARG A 191 -5.52 1.47 1.50
C ARG A 191 -5.53 0.80 0.14
N VAL A 192 -5.06 -0.43 0.07
CA VAL A 192 -4.85 -1.14 -1.20
C VAL A 192 -5.50 -2.51 -1.14
N ALA A 193 -6.24 -2.86 -2.20
CA ALA A 193 -6.68 -4.22 -2.45
C ALA A 193 -6.11 -4.74 -3.78
N CYS A 194 -5.46 -5.90 -3.71
CA CYS A 194 -4.82 -6.51 -4.86
C CYS A 194 -5.71 -7.57 -5.53
N PHE A 195 -5.64 -7.64 -6.85
CA PHE A 195 -6.32 -8.59 -7.73
C PHE A 195 -5.34 -9.15 -8.76
N ALA A 196 -5.59 -10.37 -9.22
CA ALA A 196 -4.87 -11.00 -10.33
C ALA A 196 -5.76 -11.08 -11.58
N GLU A 197 -5.18 -11.49 -12.69
CA GLU A 197 -5.88 -11.70 -13.98
C GLU A 197 -6.33 -13.15 -14.21
N THR A 198 -5.98 -14.08 -13.32
CA THR A 198 -6.31 -15.50 -13.48
C THR A 198 -6.56 -16.20 -12.14
N PRO A 199 -7.46 -17.20 -12.09
CA PRO A 199 -7.60 -18.08 -10.93
C PRO A 199 -6.61 -19.25 -10.99
N TYR A 200 -5.82 -19.39 -12.06
CA TYR A 200 -4.98 -20.56 -12.33
C TYR A 200 -3.49 -20.35 -12.03
N SER A 201 -3.14 -19.41 -11.15
CA SER A 201 -1.76 -19.24 -10.68
C SER A 201 -1.45 -20.09 -9.45
N MET A 202 -0.59 -21.11 -9.64
CA MET A 202 -0.15 -22.00 -8.56
C MET A 202 0.46 -21.23 -7.38
N LEU A 203 1.28 -20.21 -7.68
CA LEU A 203 1.94 -19.38 -6.68
C LEU A 203 0.92 -18.55 -5.89
N MET A 204 -0.04 -17.92 -6.57
CA MET A 204 -1.09 -17.15 -5.88
C MET A 204 -1.91 -18.00 -4.91
N TRP A 205 -2.24 -19.24 -5.29
CA TRP A 205 -2.91 -20.18 -4.38
C TRP A 205 -2.08 -20.58 -3.17
N SER A 206 -0.75 -20.66 -3.33
CA SER A 206 0.17 -21.00 -2.25
C SER A 206 0.29 -19.86 -1.24
N HIS A 207 0.52 -18.63 -1.71
CA HIS A 207 0.74 -17.45 -0.86
C HIS A 207 -0.56 -16.88 -0.28
N TYR A 208 -1.57 -16.65 -1.12
CA TYR A 208 -2.75 -15.84 -0.74
C TYR A 208 -4.01 -16.65 -0.45
N ALA A 209 -4.03 -17.94 -0.78
CA ALA A 209 -5.15 -18.84 -0.49
C ALA A 209 -4.79 -19.94 0.52
N ASN A 210 -3.94 -19.62 1.50
CA ASN A 210 -3.60 -20.49 2.63
C ASN A 210 -3.17 -21.89 2.17
N TYR A 211 -2.16 -21.96 1.31
CA TYR A 211 -1.65 -23.22 0.75
C TYR A 211 -2.74 -24.06 0.09
N HIS A 212 -3.54 -23.45 -0.80
CA HIS A 212 -4.65 -24.09 -1.53
C HIS A 212 -5.85 -24.53 -0.65
N GLN A 213 -5.95 -24.05 0.58
CA GLN A 213 -7.09 -24.35 1.48
C GLN A 213 -8.21 -23.30 1.42
N GLY A 214 -7.88 -22.13 0.90
CA GLY A 214 -8.78 -21.01 0.69
C GLY A 214 -9.60 -21.10 -0.60
N PHE A 215 -10.07 -19.96 -1.08
CA PHE A 215 -10.85 -19.85 -2.32
C PHE A 215 -10.42 -18.61 -3.12
N CYS A 216 -10.80 -18.55 -4.38
CA CYS A 216 -10.61 -17.39 -5.24
C CYS A 216 -11.97 -16.91 -5.74
N VAL A 217 -12.18 -15.60 -5.75
CA VAL A 217 -13.39 -14.95 -6.24
C VAL A 217 -13.08 -14.29 -7.57
N GLU A 218 -13.89 -14.56 -8.59
CA GLU A 218 -13.88 -13.87 -9.87
C GLU A 218 -14.97 -12.80 -9.85
N TYR A 219 -14.58 -11.58 -10.14
CA TYR A 219 -15.45 -10.43 -10.28
C TYR A 219 -15.66 -10.13 -11.77
N GLU A 220 -16.90 -9.83 -12.15
CA GLU A 220 -17.26 -9.40 -13.49
C GLU A 220 -17.09 -7.89 -13.60
N THR A 221 -16.18 -7.45 -14.47
CA THR A 221 -15.98 -6.03 -14.72
C THR A 221 -17.10 -5.50 -15.63
N PRO A 222 -17.98 -4.62 -15.13
CA PRO A 222 -19.03 -4.01 -15.95
C PRO A 222 -18.42 -3.00 -16.93
N ASP A 223 -19.17 -2.57 -17.95
CA ASP A 223 -18.73 -1.42 -18.75
C ASP A 223 -18.74 -0.14 -17.90
N TYR A 224 -17.87 0.82 -18.25
CA TYR A 224 -17.74 2.07 -17.51
C TYR A 224 -19.05 2.86 -17.47
N SER A 225 -19.45 3.31 -16.28
CA SER A 225 -20.62 4.16 -16.06
C SER A 225 -20.43 5.05 -14.83
N SER A 226 -21.33 6.02 -14.63
CA SER A 226 -21.34 6.84 -13.42
C SER A 226 -21.38 6.01 -12.14
N ASP A 227 -22.08 4.87 -12.15
CA ASP A 227 -22.31 4.03 -10.98
C ASP A 227 -21.04 3.28 -10.52
N ASN A 228 -20.05 3.16 -11.39
CA ASN A 228 -18.80 2.47 -11.10
C ASN A 228 -17.54 3.34 -11.32
N ALA A 229 -17.74 4.64 -11.56
CA ALA A 229 -16.67 5.58 -11.87
C ALA A 229 -15.60 5.60 -10.77
N GLU A 230 -15.99 5.64 -9.49
CA GLU A 230 -15.05 5.65 -8.37
C GLU A 230 -14.10 4.44 -8.36
N ILE A 231 -14.62 3.25 -8.66
CA ILE A 231 -13.78 2.05 -8.74
C ILE A 231 -12.85 2.13 -9.96
N TYR A 232 -13.39 2.53 -11.12
CA TYR A 232 -12.63 2.65 -12.36
C TYR A 232 -11.48 3.67 -12.26
N HIS A 233 -11.72 4.80 -11.60
CA HIS A 233 -10.73 5.85 -11.38
C HIS A 233 -9.63 5.47 -10.40
N ASN A 234 -9.82 4.39 -9.62
CA ASN A 234 -8.92 3.98 -8.55
C ASN A 234 -8.34 2.56 -8.70
N LEU A 235 -8.64 1.89 -9.81
CA LEU A 235 -8.19 0.52 -10.11
C LEU A 235 -7.13 0.54 -11.22
N PHE A 236 -5.89 0.22 -10.86
CA PHE A 236 -4.73 0.37 -11.76
C PHE A 236 -3.91 -0.91 -11.88
N PRO A 237 -3.26 -1.17 -13.02
CA PRO A 237 -2.27 -2.22 -13.14
C PRO A 237 -0.99 -1.84 -12.41
N VAL A 238 -0.30 -2.83 -11.85
CA VAL A 238 1.03 -2.65 -11.26
C VAL A 238 2.09 -2.45 -12.36
N ILE A 239 3.07 -1.60 -12.05
CA ILE A 239 4.27 -1.31 -12.83
C ILE A 239 5.41 -2.14 -12.25
N TYR A 240 5.87 -3.16 -12.97
CA TYR A 240 6.94 -4.02 -12.52
C TYR A 240 8.31 -3.50 -12.93
N THR A 241 9.27 -3.45 -12.01
CA THR A 241 10.63 -2.96 -12.24
C THR A 241 11.57 -3.47 -11.15
N ASP A 242 12.87 -3.58 -11.46
CA ASP A 242 13.92 -3.84 -10.47
C ASP A 242 14.59 -2.56 -9.95
N ASN A 243 14.11 -1.39 -10.40
CA ASN A 243 14.67 -0.10 -10.02
C ASN A 243 13.70 0.66 -9.12
N ARG A 244 14.23 1.23 -8.04
CA ARG A 244 13.47 2.15 -7.17
C ARG A 244 13.75 3.57 -7.61
N THR A 245 12.70 4.34 -7.89
CA THR A 245 12.82 5.77 -8.18
C THR A 245 13.05 6.53 -6.89
N ASP A 246 14.08 7.38 -6.86
CA ASP A 246 14.35 8.27 -5.74
C ASP A 246 13.29 9.38 -5.66
N LEU A 247 12.57 9.42 -4.53
CA LEU A 247 11.51 10.39 -4.25
C LEU A 247 11.93 11.43 -3.22
N THR A 248 13.23 11.56 -2.93
CA THR A 248 13.75 12.50 -1.94
C THR A 248 13.31 13.94 -2.23
N SER A 249 13.44 14.40 -3.47
CA SER A 249 13.01 15.75 -3.87
C SER A 249 11.52 16.00 -3.61
N LEU A 250 10.67 15.02 -3.90
CA LEU A 250 9.22 15.10 -3.66
C LEU A 250 8.91 15.23 -2.16
N SER A 251 9.60 14.45 -1.33
CA SER A 251 9.43 14.49 0.14
C SER A 251 9.84 15.85 0.73
N LEU A 252 10.88 16.47 0.18
CA LEU A 252 11.36 17.79 0.57
C LEU A 252 10.39 18.89 0.14
N ASN A 253 9.88 18.83 -1.10
CA ASN A 253 8.90 19.79 -1.62
C ASN A 253 7.62 19.81 -0.79
N TRP A 254 7.09 18.65 -0.41
CA TRP A 254 5.90 18.57 0.43
C TRP A 254 6.07 19.31 1.76
N ARG A 255 7.22 19.11 2.42
CA ARG A 255 7.52 19.74 3.71
C ARG A 255 7.68 21.25 3.59
N SER A 256 8.32 21.71 2.52
CA SER A 256 8.62 23.12 2.29
C SER A 256 7.44 23.92 1.74
N ASN A 257 6.54 23.30 0.96
CA ASN A 257 5.41 23.97 0.32
C ASN A 257 4.08 23.75 1.05
N GLY A 258 4.01 22.76 1.95
CA GLY A 258 2.79 22.40 2.69
C GLY A 258 1.72 21.70 1.86
N ASN A 259 1.96 21.50 0.55
CA ASN A 259 1.12 20.74 -0.36
C ASN A 259 1.98 20.01 -1.41
N LEU A 260 1.35 19.05 -2.10
CA LEU A 260 1.91 18.42 -3.29
C LEU A 260 1.17 18.95 -4.51
N SER A 261 1.89 19.19 -5.60
CA SER A 261 1.28 19.35 -6.91
C SER A 261 0.61 18.04 -7.36
N ASN A 262 -0.29 18.13 -8.34
CA ASN A 262 -0.94 16.94 -8.92
C ASN A 262 0.09 15.96 -9.52
N GLU A 263 1.17 16.49 -10.10
CA GLU A 263 2.25 15.67 -10.66
C GLU A 263 3.04 14.94 -9.58
N GLU A 264 3.39 15.62 -8.49
CA GLU A 264 4.08 14.99 -7.37
C GLU A 264 3.19 13.95 -6.69
N LEU A 265 1.92 14.26 -6.46
CA LEU A 265 0.97 13.28 -5.95
C LEU A 265 0.91 12.06 -6.88
N TRP A 266 0.85 12.27 -8.19
CA TRP A 266 0.86 11.16 -9.14
C TRP A 266 2.16 10.34 -9.08
N ASN A 267 3.32 10.98 -8.95
CA ASN A 267 4.59 10.27 -8.79
C ASN A 267 4.63 9.44 -7.51
N PHE A 268 4.00 9.91 -6.43
CA PHE A 268 3.80 9.10 -5.22
C PHE A 268 2.98 7.84 -5.51
N TYR A 269 1.86 7.94 -6.23
CA TYR A 269 1.08 6.76 -6.63
C TYR A 269 1.90 5.82 -7.53
N LYS A 270 2.50 6.37 -8.58
CA LYS A 270 3.23 5.63 -9.62
C LYS A 270 4.41 4.84 -9.04
N TYR A 271 5.26 5.50 -8.27
CA TYR A 271 6.50 4.92 -7.75
C TYR A 271 6.37 4.34 -6.34
N GLY A 272 5.43 4.85 -5.54
CA GLY A 272 5.23 4.41 -4.16
C GLY A 272 4.17 3.33 -4.00
N LEU A 273 3.07 3.36 -4.76
CA LEU A 273 1.92 2.46 -4.56
C LEU A 273 1.68 1.50 -5.73
N LEU A 274 2.16 1.81 -6.93
CA LEU A 274 1.95 1.01 -8.14
C LEU A 274 3.21 0.28 -8.61
N SER A 275 4.37 0.57 -8.04
CA SER A 275 5.62 -0.09 -8.42
C SER A 275 5.87 -1.36 -7.58
N LYS A 276 6.37 -2.42 -8.23
CA LYS A 276 6.68 -3.70 -7.58
C LYS A 276 7.85 -4.43 -8.26
N SER A 277 8.59 -5.26 -7.53
CA SER A 277 9.70 -6.07 -8.08
C SER A 277 9.27 -6.96 -9.24
N LEU A 278 10.16 -7.17 -10.23
CA LEU A 278 9.91 -8.10 -11.34
C LEU A 278 9.73 -9.55 -10.90
N ASP A 279 10.23 -9.93 -9.73
CA ASP A 279 10.01 -11.25 -9.13
C ASP A 279 8.53 -11.59 -8.98
N TRP A 280 7.69 -10.57 -8.81
CA TRP A 280 6.24 -10.69 -8.64
C TRP A 280 5.44 -10.46 -9.93
N LYS A 281 6.09 -10.27 -11.08
CA LYS A 281 5.42 -10.01 -12.36
C LYS A 281 4.39 -11.07 -12.74
N TYR A 282 4.62 -12.32 -12.34
CA TYR A 282 3.69 -13.44 -12.57
C TYR A 282 2.31 -13.25 -11.92
N GLN A 283 2.17 -12.34 -10.95
CA GLN A 283 0.88 -12.05 -10.31
C GLN A 283 -0.08 -11.34 -11.26
N GLN A 284 0.44 -10.60 -12.25
CA GLN A 284 -0.34 -9.74 -13.15
C GLN A 284 -1.30 -8.87 -12.32
N GLU A 285 -0.73 -8.15 -11.36
CA GLU A 285 -1.46 -7.53 -10.27
C GLU A 285 -2.15 -6.24 -10.71
N TRP A 286 -3.36 -6.07 -10.21
CA TRP A 286 -4.12 -4.83 -10.24
C TRP A 286 -4.41 -4.38 -8.81
N ARG A 287 -4.32 -3.07 -8.55
CA ARG A 287 -4.52 -2.45 -7.25
C ARG A 287 -5.72 -1.51 -7.30
N LEU A 288 -6.70 -1.77 -6.45
CA LEU A 288 -7.69 -0.76 -6.05
C LEU A 288 -7.10 0.04 -4.90
N ILE A 289 -7.00 1.35 -5.06
CA ILE A 289 -6.36 2.26 -4.10
C ILE A 289 -7.40 3.23 -3.55
N SER A 290 -7.42 3.40 -2.23
CA SER A 290 -8.20 4.43 -1.55
C SER A 290 -7.26 5.29 -0.73
N CYS A 291 -7.36 6.62 -0.82
CA CYS A 291 -6.79 7.48 0.20
C CYS A 291 -7.77 7.53 1.38
N ASP A 292 -7.33 7.12 2.57
CA ASP A 292 -8.18 6.97 3.74
C ASP A 292 -9.46 6.16 3.39
N ASN A 293 -10.64 6.70 3.69
CA ASN A 293 -11.94 6.08 3.39
C ASN A 293 -12.63 6.65 2.14
N LEU A 294 -11.88 7.22 1.19
CA LEU A 294 -12.47 7.85 -0.02
C LEU A 294 -13.46 6.95 -0.78
N ILE A 295 -13.11 5.67 -0.96
CA ILE A 295 -13.95 4.69 -1.68
C ILE A 295 -14.38 3.51 -0.78
N THR A 296 -14.25 3.66 0.54
CA THR A 296 -14.55 2.60 1.50
C THR A 296 -15.43 3.10 2.64
N ASP A 297 -16.04 2.17 3.36
CA ASP A 297 -16.61 2.49 4.67
C ASP A 297 -15.50 2.70 5.74
N ASP A 298 -15.91 3.05 6.96
CA ASP A 298 -15.00 3.26 8.11
C ASP A 298 -14.27 1.97 8.56
N THR A 299 -14.63 0.83 7.98
CA THR A 299 -13.95 -0.46 8.20
C THR A 299 -13.02 -0.82 7.04
N TYR A 300 -12.79 0.11 6.12
CA TYR A 300 -11.99 -0.07 4.90
C TYR A 300 -12.50 -1.16 3.97
N ASN A 301 -13.81 -1.43 4.01
CA ASN A 301 -14.48 -2.29 3.03
C ASN A 301 -15.09 -1.44 1.91
N CYS A 302 -14.81 -1.82 0.67
CA CYS A 302 -15.39 -1.25 -0.55
C CYS A 302 -16.45 -2.20 -1.11
N GLN A 303 -17.63 -1.68 -1.48
CA GLN A 303 -18.55 -2.42 -2.34
C GLN A 303 -17.93 -2.51 -3.73
N PHE A 304 -17.78 -3.73 -4.24
CA PHE A 304 -17.03 -3.95 -5.47
C PHE A 304 -17.93 -4.51 -6.58
N PHE A 305 -17.32 -4.76 -7.74
CA PHE A 305 -17.97 -5.41 -8.86
C PHE A 305 -18.69 -6.70 -8.47
N LYS A 306 -19.63 -7.13 -9.31
CA LYS A 306 -20.43 -8.31 -9.08
C LYS A 306 -19.55 -9.57 -9.07
N ILE A 307 -19.74 -10.43 -8.07
CA ILE A 307 -19.13 -11.76 -8.07
C ILE A 307 -19.73 -12.62 -9.18
N LYS A 308 -18.88 -13.04 -10.11
CA LYS A 308 -19.21 -13.89 -11.26
C LYS A 308 -19.10 -15.37 -10.91
N LYS A 309 -18.06 -15.78 -10.20
CA LYS A 309 -17.78 -17.19 -9.90
C LYS A 309 -16.84 -17.34 -8.70
N VAL A 310 -16.95 -18.46 -7.97
CA VAL A 310 -16.03 -18.82 -6.89
C VAL A 310 -15.27 -20.11 -7.21
N TYR A 311 -13.96 -20.07 -7.09
CA TYR A 311 -13.04 -21.19 -7.27
C TYR A 311 -12.63 -21.73 -5.90
N LEU A 312 -12.78 -23.04 -5.70
CA LEU A 312 -12.55 -23.70 -4.41
C LEU A 312 -11.20 -24.43 -4.45
N GLY A 313 -10.31 -24.09 -3.50
CA GLY A 313 -8.96 -24.63 -3.45
C GLY A 313 -8.88 -26.15 -3.37
N ASN A 314 -7.85 -26.72 -4.00
CA ASN A 314 -7.67 -28.16 -4.12
C ASN A 314 -7.45 -28.85 -2.75
N ARG A 315 -6.92 -28.15 -1.74
CA ARG A 315 -6.68 -28.68 -0.38
C ARG A 315 -7.76 -28.27 0.62
N MET A 316 -8.80 -27.56 0.18
CA MET A 316 -9.87 -27.09 1.06
C MET A 316 -10.59 -28.26 1.76
N SER A 317 -10.82 -28.09 3.07
CA SER A 317 -11.53 -29.06 3.90
C SER A 317 -12.98 -29.26 3.42
N ALA A 318 -13.53 -30.46 3.59
CA ALA A 318 -14.94 -30.71 3.24
C ALA A 318 -15.93 -29.87 4.07
N LYS A 319 -15.53 -29.44 5.28
CA LYS A 319 -16.34 -28.57 6.15
C LYS A 319 -16.43 -27.17 5.56
N ASP A 320 -15.30 -26.57 5.21
CA ASP A 320 -15.26 -25.20 4.70
C ASP A 320 -15.79 -25.11 3.28
N ARG A 321 -15.53 -26.14 2.47
CA ARG A 321 -16.11 -26.26 1.14
C ARG A 321 -17.64 -26.20 1.17
N LYS A 322 -18.28 -26.89 2.12
CA LYS A 322 -19.74 -26.83 2.32
C LYS A 322 -20.23 -25.44 2.72
N LYS A 323 -19.49 -24.71 3.55
CA LYS A 323 -19.86 -23.35 3.97
C LYS A 323 -19.87 -22.41 2.77
N ILE A 324 -18.80 -22.41 1.98
CA ILE A 324 -18.69 -21.55 0.80
C ILE A 324 -19.77 -21.91 -0.24
N ILE A 325 -19.97 -23.20 -0.51
CA ILE A 325 -21.05 -23.67 -1.41
C ILE A 325 -22.42 -23.20 -0.91
N LYS A 326 -22.69 -23.25 0.40
CA LYS A 326 -23.95 -22.77 0.96
C LYS A 326 -24.17 -21.28 0.67
N ILE A 327 -23.14 -20.45 0.84
CA ILE A 327 -23.20 -19.02 0.51
C ILE A 327 -23.48 -18.83 -0.99
N CYS A 328 -22.72 -19.53 -1.83
CA CYS A 328 -22.84 -19.42 -3.28
C CYS A 328 -24.24 -19.84 -3.76
N LYS A 329 -24.80 -20.95 -3.26
CA LYS A 329 -26.16 -21.39 -3.59
C LYS A 329 -27.22 -20.38 -3.17
N ARG A 330 -27.13 -19.86 -1.94
CA ARG A 330 -28.08 -18.86 -1.44
C ARG A 330 -28.07 -17.59 -2.29
N LYS A 331 -26.89 -17.19 -2.79
CA LYS A 331 -26.70 -15.99 -3.61
C LYS A 331 -26.80 -16.22 -5.12
N GLY A 332 -27.00 -17.45 -5.58
CA GLY A 332 -27.00 -17.77 -7.01
C GLY A 332 -25.64 -17.59 -7.70
N ILE A 333 -24.53 -17.69 -6.96
CA ILE A 333 -23.17 -17.53 -7.48
C ILE A 333 -22.66 -18.90 -7.98
N PRO A 334 -22.22 -19.01 -9.25
CA PRO A 334 -21.53 -20.19 -9.75
C PRO A 334 -20.26 -20.52 -8.97
N TYR A 335 -19.95 -21.79 -8.80
CA TYR A 335 -18.70 -22.22 -8.17
C TYR A 335 -18.13 -23.48 -8.80
N VAL A 336 -16.81 -23.65 -8.69
CA VAL A 336 -16.08 -24.80 -9.19
C VAL A 336 -14.91 -25.14 -8.27
N GLY A 337 -14.50 -26.41 -8.20
CA GLY A 337 -13.22 -26.75 -7.58
C GLY A 337 -12.07 -26.60 -8.57
N VAL A 338 -10.90 -26.19 -8.11
CA VAL A 338 -9.67 -26.26 -8.92
C VAL A 338 -8.92 -27.55 -8.64
N ILE A 339 -8.38 -28.17 -9.68
CA ILE A 339 -7.58 -29.40 -9.63
C ILE A 339 -6.29 -29.22 -10.43
N ILE A 340 -5.32 -30.11 -10.17
CA ILE A 340 -4.08 -30.20 -10.95
C ILE A 340 -4.37 -31.04 -12.19
N SER A 341 -3.88 -30.60 -13.35
CA SER A 341 -3.93 -31.39 -14.57
C SER A 341 -3.13 -32.70 -14.38
N PRO A 342 -3.66 -33.88 -14.75
CA PRO A 342 -2.96 -35.14 -14.53
C PRO A 342 -1.58 -35.23 -15.21
N ASN A 343 -1.43 -34.54 -16.34
CA ASN A 343 -0.25 -34.67 -17.22
C ASN A 343 0.57 -33.38 -17.34
N LYS A 344 0.19 -32.31 -16.63
CA LYS A 344 0.85 -31.00 -16.71
C LYS A 344 0.84 -30.29 -15.36
N PHE A 345 1.84 -29.45 -15.09
CA PHE A 345 1.87 -28.56 -13.93
C PHE A 345 0.97 -27.33 -14.14
N GLU A 346 -0.30 -27.59 -14.41
CA GLU A 346 -1.30 -26.57 -14.73
C GLU A 346 -2.55 -26.82 -13.86
N MET A 347 -3.19 -25.72 -13.44
CA MET A 347 -4.46 -25.78 -12.74
C MET A 347 -5.61 -25.73 -13.73
N LYS A 348 -6.69 -26.47 -13.46
CA LYS A 348 -7.92 -26.44 -14.26
C LYS A 348 -9.16 -26.63 -13.40
N ASP A 349 -10.31 -26.32 -14.00
CA ASP A 349 -11.60 -26.60 -13.40
C ASP A 349 -11.81 -28.10 -13.20
N CYS A 350 -12.39 -28.46 -12.05
CA CYS A 350 -12.82 -29.81 -11.75
C CYS A 350 -14.08 -30.13 -12.56
N SER A 351 -14.05 -31.21 -13.33
CA SER A 351 -15.19 -31.71 -14.11
C SER A 351 -16.30 -32.31 -13.24
N ILE A 352 -16.02 -32.63 -11.97
CA ILE A 352 -16.98 -33.22 -11.04
C ILE A 352 -17.69 -32.10 -10.28
N LEU A 353 -19.03 -32.09 -10.34
CA LEU A 353 -19.87 -31.24 -9.49
C LEU A 353 -19.44 -31.38 -8.03
N CYS A 354 -19.26 -30.24 -7.34
CA CYS A 354 -18.68 -30.25 -6.00
C CYS A 354 -19.49 -31.13 -5.02
N GLU A 355 -20.81 -31.21 -5.18
CA GLU A 355 -21.73 -32.07 -4.44
C GLU A 355 -21.41 -33.56 -4.57
N ASN A 356 -20.92 -33.95 -5.74
CA ASN A 356 -20.58 -35.31 -6.07
C ASN A 356 -19.15 -35.69 -5.67
N CYS A 357 -18.37 -34.73 -5.15
CA CYS A 357 -17.00 -34.95 -4.72
C CYS A 357 -16.94 -36.01 -3.60
N LEU A 358 -16.11 -37.04 -3.82
CA LEU A 358 -15.88 -38.13 -2.87
C LEU A 358 -15.48 -37.63 -1.47
N ARG A 359 -14.66 -36.57 -1.39
CA ARG A 359 -14.25 -35.95 -0.12
C ARG A 359 -15.44 -35.41 0.69
N ILE A 360 -16.44 -34.86 0.00
CA ILE A 360 -17.68 -34.38 0.63
C ILE A 360 -18.54 -35.56 1.10
N LYS A 361 -18.68 -36.60 0.26
CA LYS A 361 -19.45 -37.81 0.58
C LYS A 361 -18.87 -38.59 1.77
N GLN A 362 -17.55 -38.80 1.82
CA GLN A 362 -16.86 -39.48 2.92
C GLN A 362 -17.00 -38.72 4.25
N CYS A 363 -16.89 -37.38 4.22
CA CYS A 363 -17.13 -36.55 5.40
C CYS A 363 -18.56 -36.68 5.95
N ASN A 364 -19.57 -36.81 5.08
CA ASN A 364 -20.95 -37.04 5.50
C ASN A 364 -21.15 -38.42 6.15
N LYS A 365 -20.48 -39.47 5.64
CA LYS A 365 -20.54 -40.82 6.23
C LYS A 365 -19.95 -40.86 7.63
N ARG A 366 -18.77 -40.26 7.85
CA ARG A 366 -18.12 -40.18 9.19
C ARG A 366 -18.94 -39.45 10.25
N LYS A 367 -19.78 -38.48 9.84
CA LYS A 367 -20.70 -37.78 10.76
C LYS A 367 -21.93 -38.60 11.14
N ARG A 368 -22.33 -39.56 10.30
CA ARG A 368 -23.46 -40.46 10.57
C ARG A 368 -23.05 -41.69 11.39
N SER A 369 -21.77 -42.05 11.41
CA SER A 369 -21.23 -43.14 12.23
C SER A 369 -20.81 -42.71 13.65
N ASN A 370 -20.71 -41.40 13.90
CA ASN A 370 -20.36 -40.82 15.21
C ASN A 370 -21.57 -40.15 15.90
N LYS A 371 -22.77 -40.33 15.35
CA LYS A 371 -24.06 -40.06 15.98
C LYS A 371 -24.72 -41.40 16.21
#